data_AF-A0ABD6HGG9-F1
#
_entry.id   AF-A0ABD6HGG9-F1
#
_cell.length_a   1.000
_cell.length_b   1.000
_cell.length_c   1.000
_cell.angle_alpha   90.00
_cell.angle_beta   90.00
_cell.angle_gamma   90.00
#
_symmetry.space_group_name_H-M   'P 1'
#
loop_
_entity.id
_entity.type
_entity.pdbx_description
1 polymer ?
#
loop_
_entity_poly.entity_id
_entity_poly.type
_entity_poly.pdbx_seq_one_letter_code
_entity_poly.pdbx_strand_id
1 'polypeptide(L)'
;MWSEMPIGKYKGKTLPQLLLSDPDYFFWAMEQDDFFRGGLAKQASDIFRKVRRIKIPKPDPANWRVEYFLTPDGKFAHFDIVEADRAPYVGSSRTSRSPTLDFAYVRQTRDYDKLGYKHFIKSFKYFYFGSSDVRLNKAKCEAFFDNPANFS
;
A
#
# COMPACT_ATOMS: atom_id res chain seq x y z
N MET A 1 -15.89 8.00 10.72
CA MET A 1 -16.61 8.01 9.42
C MET A 1 -15.72 8.67 8.39
N TRP A 2 -15.51 8.02 7.24
CA TRP A 2 -14.66 8.54 6.17
C TRP A 2 -15.41 9.50 5.25
N SER A 3 -14.76 10.58 4.86
CA SER A 3 -15.32 11.55 3.90
C SER A 3 -15.08 11.06 2.47
N GLU A 4 -16.05 11.30 1.60
CA GLU A 4 -15.92 11.02 0.17
C GLU A 4 -15.23 12.18 -0.54
N MET A 5 -14.49 11.87 -1.60
CA MET A 5 -13.95 12.86 -2.52
C MET A 5 -15.11 13.67 -3.13
N PRO A 6 -15.12 15.01 -2.98
CA PRO A 6 -16.24 15.82 -3.42
C PRO A 6 -16.24 16.03 -4.94
N ILE A 7 -15.07 15.95 -5.57
CA ILE A 7 -14.85 16.28 -7.00
C ILE A 7 -13.77 15.38 -7.63
N GLY A 8 -13.63 15.51 -8.95
CA GLY A 8 -12.57 14.89 -9.74
C GLY A 8 -12.83 13.42 -10.09
N LYS A 9 -11.80 12.78 -10.65
CA LYS A 9 -11.82 11.38 -11.14
C LYS A 9 -12.36 10.37 -10.13
N TYR A 10 -12.14 10.62 -8.84
CA TYR A 10 -12.51 9.73 -7.75
C TYR A 10 -13.69 10.22 -6.91
N LYS A 11 -14.50 11.15 -7.43
CA LYS A 11 -15.72 11.64 -6.76
C LYS A 11 -16.57 10.48 -6.22
N GLY A 12 -17.03 10.61 -4.97
CA GLY A 12 -17.85 9.59 -4.30
C GLY A 12 -17.06 8.41 -3.70
N LYS A 13 -15.74 8.32 -3.94
CA LYS A 13 -14.90 7.36 -3.21
C LYS A 13 -14.34 7.97 -1.93
N THR A 14 -14.25 7.18 -0.88
CA THR A 14 -13.51 7.57 0.34
C THR A 14 -12.00 7.41 0.14
N LEU A 15 -11.20 8.09 0.96
CA LEU A 15 -9.74 8.01 0.83
C LEU A 15 -9.17 6.57 0.94
N PRO A 16 -9.68 5.69 1.83
CA PRO A 16 -9.32 4.26 1.80
C PRO A 16 -9.57 3.60 0.45
N GLN A 17 -10.73 3.88 -0.17
CA GLN A 17 -11.07 3.34 -1.49
C GLN A 17 -10.18 3.91 -2.59
N LEU A 18 -9.91 5.22 -2.56
CA LEU A 18 -9.03 5.88 -3.51
C LEU A 18 -7.66 5.23 -3.46
N LEU A 19 -7.03 5.18 -2.27
CA LEU A 19 -5.69 4.61 -2.09
C LEU A 19 -5.61 3.16 -2.57
N LEU A 20 -6.53 2.28 -2.17
CA LEU A 20 -6.48 0.87 -2.56
C LEU A 20 -6.87 0.63 -4.03
N SER A 21 -7.40 1.63 -4.74
CA SER A 21 -7.74 1.54 -6.16
C SER A 21 -6.71 2.18 -7.08
N ASP A 22 -6.06 3.26 -6.64
CA ASP A 22 -5.01 3.97 -7.37
C ASP A 22 -4.03 4.63 -6.38
N PRO A 23 -3.09 3.86 -5.82
CA PRO A 23 -2.14 4.38 -4.85
C PRO A 23 -1.24 5.47 -5.44
N ASP A 24 -0.84 5.30 -6.70
CA ASP A 24 -0.03 6.27 -7.42
C ASP A 24 -0.69 7.66 -7.45
N TYR A 25 -2.01 7.71 -7.73
CA TYR A 25 -2.76 8.96 -7.66
C TYR A 25 -2.87 9.51 -6.24
N PHE A 26 -3.07 8.65 -5.22
CA PHE A 26 -3.09 9.10 -3.83
C PHE A 26 -1.78 9.77 -3.45
N PHE A 27 -0.64 9.14 -3.74
CA PHE A 27 0.67 9.71 -3.39
C PHE A 27 0.99 10.96 -4.20
N TRP A 28 0.68 11.00 -5.50
CA TRP A 28 0.78 12.22 -6.29
C TRP A 28 -0.04 13.36 -5.67
N ALA A 29 -1.27 13.08 -5.24
CA ALA A 29 -2.15 14.05 -4.60
C ALA A 29 -1.62 14.54 -3.24
N MET A 30 -0.93 13.68 -2.49
CA MET A 30 -0.26 14.05 -1.23
C MET A 30 0.93 14.99 -1.42
N GLU A 31 1.52 15.01 -2.62
CA GLU A 31 2.64 15.90 -2.98
C GLU A 31 2.18 17.24 -3.57
N GLN A 32 0.90 17.37 -3.88
CA GLN A 32 0.35 18.62 -4.41
C GLN A 32 -0.06 19.53 -3.25
N ASP A 33 0.35 20.80 -3.33
CA ASP A 33 -0.06 21.82 -2.36
C ASP A 33 -1.58 21.99 -2.36
N ASP A 34 -2.16 22.03 -1.17
CA ASP A 34 -3.59 22.26 -0.92
C ASP A 34 -4.56 21.34 -1.69
N PHE A 35 -4.13 20.15 -2.14
CA PHE A 35 -5.01 19.22 -2.86
C PHE A 35 -6.11 18.66 -1.95
N PHE A 36 -5.72 18.14 -0.78
CA PHE A 36 -6.66 17.77 0.27
C PHE A 36 -6.85 18.94 1.22
N ARG A 37 -8.10 19.28 1.53
CA ARG A 37 -8.44 20.42 2.41
C ARG A 37 -9.36 20.01 3.55
N GLY A 38 -9.33 20.76 4.64
CA GLY A 38 -10.21 20.57 5.79
C GLY A 38 -10.17 19.16 6.37
N GLY A 39 -11.33 18.53 6.55
CA GLY A 39 -11.44 17.16 7.07
C GLY A 39 -10.74 16.10 6.22
N LEU A 40 -10.70 16.28 4.88
CA LEU A 40 -10.02 15.36 3.98
C LEU A 40 -8.50 15.41 4.17
N ALA A 41 -7.93 16.59 4.43
CA ALA A 41 -6.50 16.71 4.71
C ALA A 41 -6.11 15.89 5.95
N LYS A 42 -6.88 16.00 7.03
CA LYS A 42 -6.66 15.22 8.26
C LYS A 42 -6.73 13.71 8.01
N GLN A 43 -7.74 13.26 7.25
CA GLN A 43 -7.89 11.85 6.88
C GLN A 43 -6.77 11.36 5.97
N ALA A 44 -6.33 12.19 5.02
CA ALA A 44 -5.24 11.87 4.10
C ALA A 44 -3.91 11.75 4.85
N SER A 45 -3.61 12.66 5.79
CA SER A 45 -2.42 12.56 6.65
C SER A 45 -2.43 11.32 7.54
N ASP A 46 -3.58 10.95 8.13
CA ASP A 46 -3.68 9.72 8.92
C ASP A 46 -3.45 8.46 8.07
N ILE A 47 -4.09 8.39 6.89
CA ILE A 47 -3.87 7.29 5.94
C ILE A 47 -2.42 7.23 5.51
N PHE A 48 -1.82 8.37 5.14
CA PHE A 48 -0.43 8.43 4.71
C PHE A 48 0.49 7.87 5.79
N ARG A 49 0.35 8.30 7.04
CA ARG A 49 1.09 7.77 8.18
C ARG A 49 0.91 6.25 8.34
N LYS A 50 -0.34 5.77 8.30
CA LYS A 50 -0.68 4.35 8.44
C LYS A 50 -0.03 3.49 7.36
N VAL A 51 -0.07 3.92 6.09
CA VAL A 51 0.39 3.09 4.97
C VAL A 51 1.90 3.07 4.78
N ARG A 52 2.64 3.89 5.54
CA ARG A 52 4.10 3.76 5.63
C ARG A 52 4.54 2.54 6.44
N ARG A 53 3.69 2.05 7.36
CA ARG A 53 4.05 1.00 8.33
C ARG A 53 2.86 0.08 8.63
N ILE A 54 2.52 -0.75 7.66
CA ILE A 54 1.48 -1.78 7.79
C ILE A 54 2.13 -3.03 8.38
N LYS A 55 1.50 -3.59 9.42
CA LYS A 55 1.95 -4.80 10.10
C LYS A 55 1.73 -6.02 9.20
N ILE A 56 2.67 -6.96 9.26
CA ILE A 56 2.56 -8.26 8.59
C ILE A 56 1.40 -9.05 9.23
N PRO A 57 0.44 -9.59 8.45
CA PRO A 57 -0.73 -10.30 8.95
C PRO A 57 -0.39 -11.75 9.32
N LYS A 58 0.63 -11.95 10.16
CA LYS A 58 1.09 -13.26 10.65
C LYS A 58 1.44 -13.18 12.14
N PRO A 59 1.30 -14.30 12.88
CA PRO A 59 1.79 -14.38 14.25
C PRO A 59 3.31 -14.18 14.30
N ASP A 60 3.80 -13.76 15.47
CA ASP A 60 5.22 -13.53 15.75
C ASP A 60 5.91 -12.63 14.70
N PRO A 61 5.56 -11.33 14.62
CA PRO A 61 6.03 -10.44 13.56
C PRO A 61 7.57 -10.38 13.39
N ALA A 62 8.32 -10.67 14.44
CA ALA A 62 9.78 -10.74 14.41
C ALA A 62 10.31 -11.79 13.42
N ASN A 63 9.55 -12.86 13.16
CA ASN A 63 9.92 -13.97 12.29
C ASN A 63 9.61 -13.71 10.81
N TRP A 64 9.01 -12.57 10.45
CA TRP A 64 8.56 -12.30 9.09
C TRP A 64 9.13 -11.00 8.54
N ARG A 65 9.37 -10.98 7.23
CA ARG A 65 9.76 -9.77 6.49
C ARG A 65 8.93 -9.65 5.24
N VAL A 66 8.63 -8.41 4.87
CA VAL A 66 8.19 -8.07 3.52
C VAL A 66 9.44 -8.06 2.64
N GLU A 67 9.50 -8.91 1.64
CA GLU A 67 10.55 -8.91 0.63
C GLU A 67 10.02 -8.26 -0.65
N TYR A 68 10.62 -7.14 -1.04
CA TYR A 68 10.26 -6.40 -2.24
C TYR A 68 11.11 -6.85 -3.41
N PHE A 69 10.50 -7.08 -4.57
CA PHE A 69 11.18 -7.51 -5.79
C PHE A 69 11.16 -6.41 -6.83
N LEU A 70 12.35 -6.00 -7.26
CA LEU A 70 12.55 -5.11 -8.38
C LEU A 70 13.12 -5.88 -9.56
N THR A 71 12.59 -5.60 -10.76
CA THR A 71 13.18 -6.08 -12.01
C THR A 71 14.60 -5.51 -12.20
N PRO A 72 15.42 -6.09 -13.10
CA PRO A 72 16.75 -5.55 -13.39
C PRO A 72 16.75 -4.08 -13.84
N ASP A 73 15.69 -3.62 -14.53
CA ASP A 73 15.50 -2.22 -14.94
C ASP A 73 14.93 -1.32 -13.81
N GLY A 74 14.82 -1.84 -12.58
CA GLY A 74 14.45 -1.08 -11.39
C GLY A 74 12.95 -0.80 -11.24
N LYS A 75 12.08 -1.51 -11.98
CA LYS A 75 10.63 -1.41 -11.80
C LYS A 75 10.16 -2.33 -10.69
N PHE A 76 9.08 -1.94 -10.03
CA PHE A 76 8.45 -2.80 -9.05
C PHE A 76 7.79 -4.02 -9.71
N ALA A 77 8.15 -5.22 -9.26
CA ALA A 77 7.56 -6.46 -9.76
C ALA A 77 6.46 -6.98 -8.84
N HIS A 78 6.76 -7.20 -7.57
CA HIS A 78 5.83 -7.66 -6.53
C HIS A 78 6.48 -7.56 -5.15
N PHE A 79 5.73 -7.91 -4.11
CA PHE A 79 6.30 -8.24 -2.81
C PHE A 79 5.79 -9.61 -2.34
N ASP A 80 6.56 -10.22 -1.46
CA ASP A 80 6.23 -11.47 -0.75
C ASP A 80 6.42 -11.27 0.77
N ILE A 81 5.87 -12.19 1.58
CA ILE A 81 6.07 -12.24 3.02
C ILE A 81 6.84 -13.53 3.34
N VAL A 82 8.09 -13.36 3.75
CA VAL A 82 9.06 -14.45 3.91
C VAL A 82 9.52 -14.56 5.36
N GLU A 83 10.04 -15.72 5.73
CA GLU A 83 10.71 -15.89 7.03
C GLU A 83 11.95 -14.98 7.12
N ALA A 84 12.19 -14.42 8.31
CA ALA A 84 13.25 -13.45 8.51
C ALA A 84 14.65 -14.02 8.29
N ASP A 85 14.83 -15.31 8.60
CA ASP A 85 16.08 -16.08 8.46
C ASP A 85 16.20 -16.81 7.12
N ARG A 86 15.17 -16.75 6.25
CA ARG A 86 15.23 -17.28 4.89
C ARG A 86 16.49 -16.76 4.20
N ALA A 87 17.26 -17.64 3.55
CA ALA A 87 18.42 -17.23 2.77
C ALA A 87 18.07 -16.09 1.77
N PRO A 88 19.02 -15.20 1.45
CA PRO A 88 18.81 -14.16 0.44
C PRO A 88 18.34 -14.77 -0.89
N TYR A 89 17.48 -14.04 -1.59
CA TYR A 89 16.99 -14.45 -2.91
C TYR A 89 18.15 -14.63 -3.90
N VAL A 90 18.15 -15.77 -4.61
CA VAL A 90 19.08 -16.06 -5.70
C VAL A 90 18.32 -16.04 -7.02
N GLY A 91 18.60 -15.04 -7.83
CA GLY A 91 17.96 -14.84 -9.14
C GLY A 91 18.30 -13.46 -9.72
N SER A 92 17.61 -13.06 -10.79
CA SER A 92 17.90 -11.80 -11.49
C SER A 92 17.27 -10.56 -10.87
N SER A 93 16.29 -10.73 -9.98
CA SER A 93 15.62 -9.61 -9.30
C SER A 93 16.48 -9.03 -8.19
N ARG A 94 16.44 -7.71 -8.03
CA ARG A 94 16.99 -7.03 -6.85
C ARG A 94 15.97 -7.09 -5.74
N THR A 95 16.36 -7.53 -4.55
CA THR A 95 15.45 -7.62 -3.40
C THR A 95 15.89 -6.77 -2.22
N SER A 96 14.92 -6.33 -1.42
CA SER A 96 15.13 -5.69 -0.13
C SER A 96 14.08 -6.20 0.86
N ARG A 97 14.40 -6.20 2.15
CA ARG A 97 13.51 -6.70 3.21
C ARG A 97 13.17 -5.63 4.23
N SER A 98 11.91 -5.61 4.68
CA SER A 98 11.39 -4.68 5.69
C SER A 98 10.54 -5.42 6.74
N PRO A 99 10.53 -4.98 8.01
CA PRO A 99 9.65 -5.53 9.05
C PRO A 99 8.18 -5.15 8.87
N THR A 100 7.88 -4.11 8.07
CA THR A 100 6.52 -3.63 7.80
C THR A 100 6.34 -3.38 6.31
N LEU A 101 5.11 -3.48 5.82
CA LEU A 101 4.76 -3.09 4.45
C LEU A 101 4.61 -1.57 4.36
N ASP A 102 5.39 -0.95 3.49
CA ASP A 102 5.31 0.45 3.08
C ASP A 102 4.70 0.56 1.68
N PHE A 103 3.53 1.20 1.55
CA PHE A 103 2.90 1.49 0.26
C PHE A 103 3.72 2.46 -0.59
N ALA A 104 4.47 3.37 0.02
CA ALA A 104 5.26 4.34 -0.72
C ALA A 104 6.51 3.71 -1.37
N TYR A 105 6.82 2.44 -1.11
CA TYR A 105 8.00 1.76 -1.65
C TYR A 105 8.06 1.86 -3.18
N VAL A 106 6.93 1.66 -3.88
CA VAL A 106 6.88 1.75 -5.35
C VAL A 106 7.27 3.16 -5.79
N ARG A 107 6.72 4.20 -5.16
CA ARG A 107 7.03 5.60 -5.50
C ARG A 107 8.46 6.02 -5.17
N GLN A 108 9.07 5.44 -4.14
CA GLN A 108 10.49 5.65 -3.81
C GLN A 108 11.43 5.08 -4.87
N THR A 109 10.97 4.11 -5.66
CA THR A 109 11.78 3.53 -6.74
C THR A 109 11.62 4.31 -8.05
N ARG A 110 10.43 4.89 -8.29
CA ARG A 110 10.11 5.72 -9.46
C ARG A 110 8.95 6.67 -9.14
N ASP A 111 9.05 7.93 -9.57
CA ASP A 111 8.03 8.96 -9.33
C ASP A 111 6.65 8.62 -9.90
N TYR A 112 6.60 7.80 -10.96
CA TYR A 112 5.37 7.33 -11.59
C TYR A 112 5.48 5.86 -12.00
N ASP A 113 4.64 5.01 -11.41
CA ASP A 113 4.60 3.58 -11.74
C ASP A 113 3.21 2.95 -11.50
N LYS A 114 2.25 3.26 -12.38
CA LYS A 114 0.90 2.66 -12.34
C LYS A 114 0.91 1.14 -12.40
N LEU A 115 1.82 0.56 -13.20
CA LEU A 115 1.91 -0.89 -13.35
C LEU A 115 2.47 -1.54 -12.08
N GLY A 116 3.54 -0.96 -11.52
CA GLY A 116 4.10 -1.35 -10.24
C GLY A 116 3.05 -1.34 -9.13
N TYR A 117 2.26 -0.27 -9.02
CA TYR A 117 1.17 -0.23 -8.04
C TYR A 117 0.03 -1.22 -8.31
N LYS A 118 -0.25 -1.55 -9.58
CA LYS A 118 -1.19 -2.64 -9.90
C LYS A 118 -0.68 -3.98 -9.37
N HIS A 119 0.61 -4.27 -9.54
CA HIS A 119 1.23 -5.47 -8.97
C HIS A 119 1.26 -5.44 -7.44
N PHE A 120 1.59 -4.29 -6.85
CA PHE A 120 1.59 -4.09 -5.40
C PHE A 120 0.22 -4.39 -4.80
N ILE A 121 -0.85 -3.84 -5.39
CA ILE A 121 -2.22 -4.09 -4.93
C ILE A 121 -2.61 -5.57 -5.12
N LYS A 122 -2.10 -6.25 -6.15
CA LYS A 122 -2.32 -7.69 -6.32
C LYS A 122 -1.71 -8.50 -5.15
N SER A 123 -0.45 -8.24 -4.79
CA SER A 123 0.19 -8.86 -3.61
C SER A 123 -0.52 -8.48 -2.31
N PHE A 124 -0.87 -7.21 -2.14
CA PHE A 124 -1.58 -6.72 -0.95
C PHE A 124 -2.92 -7.44 -0.75
N LYS A 125 -3.71 -7.59 -1.80
CA LYS A 125 -4.98 -8.33 -1.75
C LYS A 125 -4.77 -9.79 -1.35
N TYR A 126 -3.75 -10.45 -1.89
CA TYR A 126 -3.44 -11.83 -1.55
C TYR A 126 -3.14 -11.99 -0.05
N PHE A 127 -2.22 -11.19 0.50
CA PHE A 127 -1.80 -11.35 1.90
C PHE A 127 -2.80 -10.81 2.93
N TYR A 128 -3.50 -9.72 2.63
CA TYR A 128 -4.34 -9.03 3.62
C TYR A 128 -5.84 -9.33 3.47
N PHE A 129 -6.25 -9.93 2.35
CA PHE A 129 -7.65 -10.26 2.07
C PHE A 129 -7.84 -11.68 1.54
N GLY A 130 -6.77 -12.50 1.52
CA GLY A 130 -6.80 -13.93 1.19
C GLY A 130 -6.87 -14.29 -0.29
N SER A 131 -7.00 -13.31 -1.19
CA SER A 131 -7.04 -13.56 -2.65
C SER A 131 -6.67 -12.32 -3.44
N SER A 132 -5.86 -12.48 -4.49
CA SER A 132 -5.52 -11.39 -5.41
C SER A 132 -6.72 -10.82 -6.18
N ASP A 133 -7.78 -11.62 -6.34
CA ASP A 133 -8.95 -11.28 -7.17
C ASP A 133 -10.11 -10.71 -6.33
N VAL A 134 -9.92 -10.57 -5.03
CA VAL A 134 -10.93 -9.98 -4.15
C VAL A 134 -11.33 -8.59 -4.64
N ARG A 135 -12.64 -8.38 -4.76
CA ARG A 135 -13.21 -7.06 -4.98
C ARG A 135 -13.22 -6.28 -3.66
N LEU A 136 -12.52 -5.15 -3.66
CA LEU A 136 -12.48 -4.21 -2.55
C LEU A 136 -13.61 -3.19 -2.74
N ASN A 137 -14.65 -3.29 -1.91
CA ASN A 137 -15.73 -2.31 -1.85
C ASN A 137 -15.46 -1.29 -0.74
N LYS A 138 -16.31 -0.26 -0.63
CA LYS A 138 -16.22 0.78 0.41
C LYS A 138 -16.00 0.20 1.81
N ALA A 139 -16.87 -0.71 2.25
CA ALA A 139 -16.81 -1.29 3.58
C ALA A 139 -15.49 -2.04 3.86
N LYS A 140 -14.99 -2.83 2.90
CA LYS A 140 -13.72 -3.56 3.06
C LYS A 140 -12.52 -2.62 3.15
N CYS A 141 -12.50 -1.58 2.31
CA CYS A 141 -11.43 -0.58 2.36
C CYS A 141 -11.46 0.14 3.71
N GLU A 142 -12.62 0.64 4.13
CA GLU A 142 -12.75 1.41 5.38
C GLU A 142 -12.42 0.54 6.60
N ALA A 143 -12.93 -0.69 6.68
CA ALA A 143 -12.62 -1.62 7.77
C ALA A 143 -11.13 -1.91 7.92
N PHE A 144 -10.37 -1.97 6.82
CA PHE A 144 -8.92 -2.13 6.88
C PHE A 144 -8.24 -0.94 7.58
N PHE A 145 -8.67 0.28 7.29
CA PHE A 145 -8.08 1.51 7.84
C PHE A 145 -8.63 1.89 9.23
N ASP A 146 -9.82 1.40 9.57
CA ASP A 146 -10.44 1.57 10.88
C ASP A 146 -9.87 0.60 11.93
N ASN A 147 -9.22 -0.49 11.50
CA ASN A 147 -8.57 -1.43 12.42
C ASN A 147 -7.14 -0.98 12.78
N PRO A 148 -6.90 -0.42 13.98
CA PRO A 148 -5.56 0.02 14.37
C PRO A 148 -4.56 -1.13 14.50
N ALA A 149 -5.01 -2.38 14.68
CA ALA A 149 -4.13 -3.53 14.76
C ALA A 149 -3.36 -3.81 13.45
N ASN A 150 -3.82 -3.24 12.33
CA ASN A 150 -3.14 -3.36 11.02
C ASN A 150 -1.90 -2.46 10.90
N PHE A 151 -1.68 -1.51 11.81
CA PHE A 151 -0.65 -0.48 11.68
C PHE A 151 0.25 -0.42 12.93
N SER A 152 1.50 0.01 12.75
CA SER A 152 2.48 0.25 13.83
C SER A 152 2.77 1.72 14.05
#